data_AF-A0A1C5T9I8-F1
#
_entry.id   AF-A0A1C5T9I8-F1
#
_cell.length_a   1.000
_cell.length_b   1.000
_cell.length_c   1.000
_cell.angle_alpha   90.00
_cell.angle_beta   90.00
_cell.angle_gamma   90.00
#
_symmetry.space_group_name_H-M   'P 1'
#
loop_
_entity.id
_entity.type
_entity.pdbx_description
1 polymer ?
#
loop_
_entity_poly.entity_id
_entity_poly.type
_entity_poly.pdbx_seq_one_letter_code
_entity_poly.pdbx_strand_id
1 'polypeptide(L)' 'MNCPVCGKEMEKGHVITKNSIGLFFMPGEKDLRTFYTRRNIEADGGIVLDGPMTFRYNRTWLPAWVCRGCKKIVMEYW' A
#
# COMPACT_ATOMS: atom_id res chain seq x y z
N MET A 1 4.90 -14.74 -0.77
CA MET A 1 6.30 -14.32 -0.50
C MET A 1 6.54 -14.45 1.00
N ASN A 2 7.74 -14.85 1.42
CA ASN A 2 8.12 -14.92 2.83
C ASN A 2 8.90 -13.66 3.22
N CYS A 3 8.69 -13.20 4.46
CA CYS A 3 9.36 -12.02 4.99
C CYS A 3 10.88 -12.25 5.07
N PRO A 4 11.72 -11.39 4.48
CA PRO A 4 13.16 -11.55 4.52
C PRO A 4 13.76 -11.37 5.93
N VAL A 5 12.97 -10.84 6.88
CA VAL A 5 13.41 -10.62 8.27
C VAL A 5 13.02 -11.77 9.20
N CYS A 6 11.79 -12.29 9.09
CA CYS A 6 11.28 -13.30 10.04
C CYS A 6 10.83 -14.62 9.42
N GLY A 7 10.92 -14.76 8.09
CA GLY A 7 10.56 -15.99 7.36
C GLY A 7 9.06 -16.30 7.26
N LYS A 8 8.19 -15.57 7.97
CA LYS A 8 6.73 -15.77 7.93
C LYS A 8 6.13 -15.36 6.59
N GLU A 9 5.02 -15.99 6.23
CA GLU A 9 4.23 -15.61 5.05
C GLU A 9 3.79 -14.13 5.14
N MET A 10 3.88 -13.43 4.01
CA MET A 10 3.51 -12.02 3.88
C MET A 10 2.16 -11.87 3.20
N GLU A 11 1.43 -10.83 3.61
CA GLU A 11 0.16 -10.44 3.02
C GLU A 11 0.39 -9.80 1.64
N LYS A 12 -0.26 -10.33 0.60
CA LYS A 12 -0.19 -9.80 -0.76
C LYS A 12 -1.12 -8.60 -0.91
N GLY A 13 -0.64 -7.59 -1.62
CA GLY A 13 -1.41 -6.40 -1.96
C GLY A 13 -0.67 -5.56 -2.98
N HIS A 14 -0.94 -4.26 -2.95
CA HIS A 14 -0.39 -3.32 -3.93
C HIS A 14 -0.02 -2.01 -3.27
N VAL A 15 1.11 -1.44 -3.70
CA VAL A 15 1.44 -0.04 -3.43
C VAL A 15 0.82 0.80 -4.53
N ILE A 16 0.00 1.76 -4.11
CA ILE A 16 -0.79 2.62 -4.99
C ILE A 16 -0.57 4.09 -4.67
N THR A 17 -0.51 4.89 -5.73
CA THR A 17 -0.84 6.32 -5.66
C THR A 17 -2.05 6.59 -6.57
N LYS A 18 -3.01 7.39 -6.08
CA LYS A 18 -4.17 7.84 -6.85
C LYS A 18 -4.27 9.35 -6.75
N ASN A 19 -4.27 10.03 -7.89
CA ASN A 19 -4.29 11.50 -8.02
C ASN A 19 -3.19 12.19 -7.21
N SER A 20 -2.07 11.48 -6.98
CA SER A 20 -0.98 11.89 -6.09
C SER A 20 -1.43 12.40 -4.72
N ILE A 21 -2.59 11.93 -4.24
CA ILE A 21 -3.04 12.26 -2.90
C ILE A 21 -2.05 11.67 -1.90
N GLY A 22 -1.41 10.54 -2.18
CA GLY A 22 -0.37 9.97 -1.33
C GLY A 22 0.12 8.64 -1.85
N LEU A 23 0.94 7.96 -1.07
CA LEU A 23 1.44 6.62 -1.33
C LEU A 23 0.88 5.69 -0.26
N PHE A 24 0.21 4.63 -0.69
CA PHE A 24 -0.51 3.72 0.20
C PHE A 24 -0.21 2.28 -0.17
N PHE A 25 -0.20 1.39 0.81
CA PHE A 25 -0.38 -0.05 0.58
C PHE A 25 -1.84 -0.42 0.80
N MET A 26 -2.39 -1.23 -0.10
CA MET A 26 -3.72 -1.82 0.03
C MET A 26 -3.65 -3.33 -0.03
N PRO A 27 -4.31 -4.06 0.91
CA PRO A 27 -4.36 -5.51 0.87
C PRO A 27 -5.31 -6.02 -0.23
N GLY A 28 -4.91 -7.09 -0.91
CA GLY A 28 -5.70 -7.72 -1.97
C GLY A 28 -5.85 -6.87 -3.25
N GLU A 29 -6.94 -7.13 -3.97
CA GLU A 29 -7.33 -6.45 -5.23
C GLU A 29 -8.47 -5.44 -5.02
N LYS A 30 -8.58 -4.86 -3.83
CA LYS A 30 -9.63 -3.88 -3.56
C LYS A 30 -9.41 -2.65 -4.43
N ASP A 31 -10.40 -2.36 -5.28
CA ASP A 31 -10.39 -1.13 -6.05
C ASP A 31 -10.68 0.06 -5.14
N LEU A 32 -10.02 1.16 -5.48
CA LEU A 32 -9.99 2.34 -4.66
C LEU A 32 -11.30 3.15 -4.84
N ARG A 33 -12.13 3.27 -3.78
CA ARG A 33 -13.14 4.34 -3.54
C ARG A 33 -12.68 5.75 -3.95
N THR A 34 -13.60 6.70 -4.14
CA THR A 34 -13.30 8.03 -4.72
C THR A 34 -12.58 9.00 -3.77
N PHE A 35 -12.75 8.86 -2.45
CA PHE A 35 -12.17 9.77 -1.44
C PHE A 35 -11.28 9.04 -0.43
N TYR A 36 -10.01 9.44 -0.35
CA TYR A 36 -9.00 8.87 0.54
C TYR A 36 -8.71 9.77 1.73
N THR A 37 -9.19 9.37 2.90
CA THR A 37 -8.66 9.86 4.17
C THR A 37 -7.81 8.75 4.79
N ARG A 38 -6.82 9.12 5.61
CA ARG A 38 -6.02 8.17 6.39
C ARG A 38 -6.89 7.16 7.14
N ARG A 39 -7.97 7.65 7.75
CA ARG A 39 -8.93 6.85 8.51
C ARG A 39 -9.61 5.77 7.66
N ASN A 40 -10.01 6.09 6.43
CA ASN A 40 -10.66 5.12 5.54
C ASN A 40 -9.65 4.05 5.07
N ILE A 41 -8.42 4.45 4.75
CA ILE A 41 -7.36 3.53 4.32
C ILE A 41 -7.04 2.54 5.43
N GLU A 42 -6.82 3.04 6.65
CA GLU A 42 -6.54 2.20 7.81
C GLU A 42 -7.74 1.29 8.14
N ALA A 43 -8.98 1.76 7.98
CA ALA A 43 -10.19 0.95 8.15
C ALA A 43 -10.29 -0.21 7.14
N ASP A 44 -9.81 -0.01 5.91
CA ASP A 44 -9.76 -1.05 4.88
C ASP A 44 -8.56 -2.00 5.04
N GLY A 45 -7.73 -1.80 6.07
CA GLY A 45 -6.52 -2.58 6.35
C GLY A 45 -5.27 -2.09 5.61
N GLY A 46 -5.36 -0.95 4.92
CA GLY A 46 -4.25 -0.33 4.21
C GLY A 46 -3.23 0.35 5.14
N ILE A 47 -2.10 0.75 4.56
CA ILE A 47 -1.01 1.44 5.25
C ILE A 47 -0.70 2.72 4.49
N VAL A 48 -0.65 3.86 5.18
CA VAL A 48 -0.19 5.13 4.59
C VAL A 48 1.34 5.20 4.66
N LEU A 49 1.99 5.33 3.52
CA LEU A 49 3.45 5.42 3.37
C LEU A 49 3.92 6.87 3.19
N ASP A 50 3.16 7.67 2.45
CA ASP A 50 3.43 9.10 2.23
C ASP A 50 2.12 9.86 1.91
N GLY A 51 2.10 11.17 2.14
CA GLY A 51 0.92 12.03 2.01
C GLY A 51 -0.05 11.99 3.21
N PRO A 52 -1.24 12.64 3.13
CA PRO A 52 -1.80 13.18 1.91
C PRO A 52 -1.22 14.54 1.47
N MET A 53 -0.89 14.71 0.18
CA MET A 53 -0.41 15.94 -0.45
C MET A 53 -1.38 16.47 -1.53
N THR A 54 -1.23 17.74 -1.91
CA THR A 54 -2.05 18.39 -2.95
C THR A 54 -1.62 17.98 -4.37
N PHE A 55 -2.60 17.44 -5.12
CA PHE A 55 -2.72 17.30 -6.58
C PHE A 55 -1.43 17.24 -7.44
N ARG A 56 -1.12 16.03 -7.91
CA ARG A 56 -0.39 15.78 -9.17
C ARG A 56 -1.05 14.60 -9.90
N TYR A 57 -1.04 14.61 -11.23
CA TYR A 57 -1.66 13.54 -12.03
C TYR A 57 -0.68 12.37 -12.15
N ASN A 58 -0.69 11.44 -11.21
CA ASN A 58 -0.03 10.15 -11.36
C ASN A 58 -0.86 9.03 -10.73
N ARG A 59 -0.89 7.88 -11.41
CA ARG A 59 -1.42 6.60 -10.89
C ARG A 59 -0.30 5.58 -10.96
N THR A 60 0.02 4.97 -9.83
CA THR A 60 1.00 3.89 -9.73
C THR A 60 0.29 2.69 -9.13
N TRP A 61 0.57 1.52 -9.64
CA TRP A 61 0.09 0.25 -9.12
C TRP A 61 1.25 -0.73 -9.16
N LEU A 62 1.83 -1.02 -8.00
CA LEU A 62 2.98 -1.92 -7.87
C LEU A 62 2.59 -3.10 -6.98
N PRO A 63 2.77 -4.35 -7.46
CA PRO A 63 2.56 -5.52 -6.60
C PRO A 63 3.53 -5.47 -5.41
N ALA A 64 3.01 -5.73 -4.22
CA ALA A 64 3.77 -5.65 -3.00
C ALA A 64 3.31 -6.69 -1.97
N TRP A 65 4.19 -6.98 -1.03
CA TRP A 65 3.95 -7.87 0.09
C TRP A 65 4.26 -7.16 1.40
N VAL A 66 3.39 -7.32 2.39
CA VAL A 66 3.53 -6.71 3.72
C VAL A 66 3.71 -7.77 4.78
N CYS A 67 4.74 -7.58 5.61
CA CYS A 67 4.87 -8.26 6.89
C CYS A 67 4.48 -7.28 8.00
N ARG A 68 3.26 -7.42 8.54
CA ARG A 68 2.77 -6.53 9.62
C ARG A 68 3.58 -6.65 10.90
N GLY A 69 4.03 -7.86 11.25
CA GLY A 69 4.85 -8.11 12.44
C GLY A 69 6.21 -7.40 12.42
N CYS A 70 6.89 -7.41 11.27
CA CYS A 70 8.19 -6.76 11.10
C CYS A 70 8.09 -5.33 10.57
N LYS A 71 6.89 -4.85 10.25
CA LYS A 71 6.63 -3.55 9.60
C LYS A 71 7.47 -3.36 8.32
N LYS A 72 7.52 -4.39 7.48
CA LYS A 72 8.26 -4.38 6.21
C LYS A 72 7.30 -4.49 5.03
N ILE A 73 7.60 -3.72 3.99
CA ILE A 73 6.98 -3.84 2.67
C ILE A 73 8.07 -4.24 1.70
N VAL A 74 7.82 -5.29 0.92
CA VAL A 74 8.71 -5.76 -0.14
C VAL A 74 7.95 -5.63 -1.45
N MET A 75 8.61 -5.09 -2.46
CA MET A 75 8.07 -4.95 -3.80
C MET A 75 9.14 -5.36 -4.79
N GLU A 76 8.72 -6.00 -5.88
CA GLU A 76 9.60 -6.34 -6.98
C GLU A 76 9.63 -5.14 -7.94
N TYR A 77 10.84 -4.72 -8.32
CA TYR A 77 11.04 -3.75 -9.39
C TYR A 77 11.32 -4.52 -10.69
N TRP A 78 11.06 -3.86 -11.83
CA TRP A 78 11.32 -4.38 -13.17
C TRP A 78 12.60 -3.76 -13.72
#